data_AF-A0A847LKT2-F1
#
_entry.id   AF-A0A847LKT2-F1
#
_cell.length_a   1.000
_cell.length_b   1.000
_cell.length_c   1.000
_cell.angle_alpha   90.00
_cell.angle_beta   90.00
_cell.angle_gamma   90.00
#
_symmetry.space_group_name_H-M   'P 1'
#
loop_
_entity.id
_entity.type
_entity.pdbx_description
1 polymer ?
#
loop_
_entity_poly.entity_id
_entity_poly.type
_entity_poly.pdbx_seq_one_letter_code
_entity_poly.pdbx_strand_id
1 'polypeptide(L)'
;MERPWLFILEDSEERAAAMTRLLLDAYGPEAFRIFPTAREGIAWLEENFAGLEVISLDHDLGEPGPGKPREDGMQVVQWLVEVAPPIARIIIHSANPPAAAAMAKRLEWADFFVKQVFPDFTVAGPDNPWLRLVEEFRAKQRWELRGLTEPPRPPMNPRDVGETPPKGGPIDHRTIDVGATIREVMSDPYAVHVITMAMADESAGVPLRPPPLDEGLDLMAWGCEGQEEMDIRLTPEDAPPEGLATFVRLPEEAQQAILRRASYLYLRHFQFKGRNWLRLRFKPSVD
;
A
#
# COMPACT_ATOMS: atom_id res chain seq x y z
N MET A 1 21.02 23.46 -19.33
CA MET A 1 20.79 22.00 -19.42
C MET A 1 19.65 21.67 -18.50
N GLU A 2 18.71 20.83 -18.93
CA GLU A 2 17.64 20.36 -18.04
C GLU A 2 18.26 19.56 -16.89
N ARG A 3 17.70 19.70 -15.69
CA ARG A 3 18.10 18.90 -14.54
C ARG A 3 17.49 17.50 -14.68
N PRO A 4 18.20 16.44 -14.29
CA PRO A 4 17.61 15.11 -14.24
C PRO A 4 16.43 15.12 -13.26
N TRP A 5 15.33 14.51 -13.68
CA TRP A 5 14.11 14.39 -12.90
C TRP A 5 13.90 12.95 -12.39
N LEU A 6 14.71 12.00 -12.87
CA LEU A 6 14.70 10.60 -12.47
C LEU A 6 16.03 10.19 -11.81
N PHE A 7 15.97 9.77 -10.56
CA PHE A 7 17.08 9.12 -9.86
C PHE A 7 16.90 7.61 -9.90
N ILE A 8 17.98 6.85 -10.10
CA ILE A 8 17.98 5.38 -10.09
C ILE A 8 19.17 4.87 -9.28
N LEU A 9 18.90 3.90 -8.41
CA LEU A 9 19.91 3.14 -7.69
C LEU A 9 19.88 1.69 -8.19
N GLU A 10 20.94 1.28 -8.89
CA GLU A 10 21.05 -0.01 -9.58
C GLU A 10 22.54 -0.34 -9.78
N ASP A 11 23.01 -1.42 -9.17
CA ASP A 11 24.41 -1.84 -9.18
C ASP A 11 24.73 -2.82 -10.32
N SER A 12 23.73 -3.52 -10.85
CA SER A 12 23.92 -4.46 -11.93
C SER A 12 24.16 -3.72 -13.23
N GLU A 13 25.38 -3.84 -13.78
CA GLU A 13 25.74 -3.23 -15.06
C GLU A 13 24.78 -3.61 -16.19
N GLU A 14 24.30 -4.86 -16.20
CA GLU A 14 23.34 -5.36 -17.19
C GLU A 14 21.98 -4.67 -17.05
N ARG A 15 21.42 -4.60 -15.84
CA ARG A 15 20.11 -3.95 -15.60
C ARG A 15 20.21 -2.45 -15.83
N ALA A 16 21.27 -1.80 -15.35
CA ALA A 16 21.55 -0.40 -15.60
C ALA A 16 21.65 -0.08 -17.10
N ALA A 17 22.31 -0.93 -17.89
CA ALA A 17 22.39 -0.77 -19.35
C ALA A 17 21.01 -0.93 -20.02
N ALA A 18 20.19 -1.89 -19.57
CA ALA A 18 18.84 -2.09 -20.08
C ALA A 18 17.92 -0.89 -19.76
N MET A 19 17.93 -0.41 -18.51
CA MET A 19 17.22 0.80 -18.09
C MET A 19 17.68 2.03 -18.88
N THR A 20 19.00 2.18 -19.06
CA THR A 20 19.59 3.26 -19.85
C THR A 20 19.05 3.27 -21.28
N ARG A 21 19.01 2.12 -21.95
CA ARG A 21 18.45 2.00 -23.31
C ARG A 21 16.98 2.43 -23.35
N LEU A 22 16.16 1.93 -22.43
CA LEU A 22 14.73 2.28 -22.34
C LEU A 22 14.52 3.80 -22.16
N LEU A 23 15.33 4.43 -21.31
CA LEU A 23 15.21 5.86 -21.02
C LEU A 23 15.79 6.74 -22.13
N LEU A 24 16.88 6.34 -22.77
CA LEU A 24 17.45 7.09 -23.89
C LEU A 24 16.47 7.18 -25.06
N ASP A 25 15.78 6.07 -25.36
CA ASP A 25 14.76 6.02 -26.41
C ASP A 25 13.56 6.94 -26.11
N ALA A 26 13.22 7.13 -24.83
CA ALA A 26 12.04 7.89 -24.41
C ALA A 26 12.32 9.36 -24.07
N TYR A 27 13.45 9.69 -23.44
CA TYR A 27 13.65 10.97 -22.74
C TYR A 27 15.02 11.61 -22.91
N GLY A 28 16.01 10.92 -23.48
CA GLY A 28 17.38 11.42 -23.60
C GLY A 28 18.24 11.30 -22.33
N PRO A 29 19.57 11.48 -22.45
CA PRO A 29 20.55 11.22 -21.38
C PRO A 29 20.50 12.22 -20.20
N GLU A 30 19.96 13.41 -20.41
CA GLU A 30 19.85 14.45 -19.39
C GLU A 30 18.75 14.14 -18.35
N ALA A 31 17.78 13.30 -18.69
CA ALA A 31 16.58 13.04 -17.91
C ALA A 31 16.83 12.28 -16.60
N PHE A 32 17.90 11.46 -16.53
CA PHE A 32 18.10 10.51 -15.45
C PHE A 32 19.55 10.41 -14.97
N ARG A 33 19.74 9.91 -13.75
CA ARG A 33 21.07 9.51 -13.22
C ARG A 33 20.94 8.15 -12.55
N ILE A 34 21.89 7.25 -12.84
CA ILE A 34 21.99 5.91 -12.25
C ILE A 34 23.22 5.88 -11.36
N PHE A 35 23.07 5.35 -10.15
CA PHE A 35 24.14 5.17 -9.18
C PHE A 35 24.28 3.70 -8.79
N PRO A 36 25.51 3.15 -8.78
CA PRO A 36 25.73 1.75 -8.44
C PRO A 36 25.83 1.51 -6.93
N THR A 37 25.89 2.57 -6.11
CA THR A 37 26.07 2.46 -4.66
C THR A 37 25.17 3.44 -3.91
N ALA A 38 24.70 3.04 -2.73
CA ALA A 38 23.83 3.86 -1.90
C ALA A 38 24.53 5.17 -1.49
N ARG A 39 25.81 5.08 -1.14
CA ARG A 39 26.63 6.24 -0.75
C ARG A 39 26.78 7.28 -1.85
N GLU A 40 27.09 6.87 -3.08
CA GLU A 40 27.16 7.80 -4.22
C GLU A 40 25.78 8.39 -4.54
N GLY A 41 24.74 7.56 -4.46
CA GLY A 41 23.36 7.98 -4.65
C GLY A 41 22.90 9.03 -3.65
N ILE A 42 23.13 8.80 -2.35
CA ILE A 42 22.79 9.73 -1.27
C ILE A 42 23.54 11.04 -1.42
N ALA A 43 24.86 11.01 -1.65
CA ALA A 43 25.65 12.22 -1.84
C ALA A 43 25.12 13.07 -3.01
N TRP A 44 24.66 12.42 -4.09
CA TRP A 44 24.04 13.14 -5.20
C TRP A 44 22.64 13.69 -4.85
N LEU A 45 21.83 12.92 -4.11
CA LEU A 45 20.50 13.34 -3.67
C LEU A 45 20.58 14.56 -2.74
N GLU A 46 21.55 14.64 -1.84
CA GLU A 46 21.75 15.79 -0.94
C GLU A 46 21.83 17.13 -1.71
N GLU A 47 22.41 17.12 -2.90
CA GLU A 47 22.58 18.30 -3.75
C GLU A 47 21.44 18.50 -4.76
N ASN A 48 20.75 17.42 -5.16
CA ASN A 48 19.87 17.41 -6.32
C ASN A 48 18.43 16.97 -6.04
N PHE A 49 18.06 16.70 -4.78
CA PHE A 49 16.72 16.25 -4.43
C PHE A 49 15.63 17.21 -4.92
N ALA A 50 15.90 18.52 -4.82
CA ALA A 50 14.99 19.56 -5.26
C ALA A 50 14.80 19.53 -6.79
N GLY A 51 13.62 19.05 -7.23
CA GLY A 51 13.25 18.95 -8.64
C GLY A 51 13.23 17.53 -9.19
N LEU A 52 13.55 16.51 -8.37
CA LEU A 52 13.27 15.13 -8.72
C LEU A 52 11.76 14.88 -8.79
N GLU A 53 11.34 14.21 -9.85
CA GLU A 53 9.97 13.73 -10.03
C GLU A 53 9.83 12.26 -9.62
N VAL A 54 10.85 11.45 -9.89
CA VAL A 54 10.81 10.00 -9.66
C VAL A 54 12.13 9.50 -9.08
N ILE A 55 12.04 8.58 -8.13
CA ILE A 55 13.18 7.85 -7.55
C ILE A 55 12.93 6.37 -7.77
N SER A 56 13.91 5.64 -8.31
CA SER A 56 13.82 4.20 -8.50
C SER A 56 14.93 3.50 -7.72
N LEU A 57 14.60 2.53 -6.87
CA LEU A 57 15.53 1.90 -5.94
C LEU A 57 15.55 0.38 -6.09
N ASP A 58 16.71 -0.21 -6.36
CA ASP A 58 16.96 -1.62 -6.04
C ASP A 58 17.31 -1.75 -4.55
N HIS A 59 16.98 -2.90 -3.97
CA HIS A 59 17.39 -3.26 -2.62
C HIS A 59 18.80 -3.84 -2.60
N ASP A 60 19.09 -4.78 -3.49
CA ASP A 60 20.25 -5.67 -3.40
C ASP A 60 21.44 -5.10 -4.16
N LEU A 61 22.06 -4.06 -3.60
CA LEU A 61 23.34 -3.56 -4.10
C LEU A 61 24.42 -4.58 -3.72
N GLY A 62 25.18 -5.05 -4.71
CA GLY A 62 26.06 -6.22 -4.64
C GLY A 62 27.07 -6.22 -3.48
N GLU A 63 27.75 -7.36 -3.33
CA GLU A 63 28.63 -7.54 -2.17
C GLU A 63 29.74 -6.48 -2.12
N PRO A 64 29.95 -5.85 -0.95
CA PRO A 64 31.04 -4.91 -0.81
C PRO A 64 32.38 -5.63 -1.01
N GLY A 65 33.33 -4.94 -1.65
CA GLY A 65 34.71 -5.44 -1.71
C GLY A 65 35.30 -5.66 -0.29
N PRO A 66 36.37 -6.46 -0.15
CA PRO A 66 36.94 -6.81 1.15
C PRO A 66 37.19 -5.59 2.05
N GLY A 67 36.62 -5.63 3.26
CA GLY A 67 36.78 -4.57 4.26
C GLY A 67 35.91 -3.33 4.07
N LYS A 68 35.03 -3.31 3.07
CA LYS A 68 34.03 -2.23 2.90
C LYS A 68 32.71 -2.61 3.59
N PRO A 69 31.99 -1.64 4.17
CA PRO A 69 30.66 -1.89 4.72
C PRO A 69 29.70 -2.28 3.59
N ARG A 70 28.72 -3.14 3.92
CA ARG A 70 27.64 -3.47 3.00
C ARG A 70 26.80 -2.23 2.73
N GLU A 71 26.49 -2.01 1.46
CA GLU A 71 25.57 -0.97 1.02
C GLU A 71 24.29 -1.65 0.49
N ASP A 72 23.12 -1.04 0.69
CA ASP A 72 21.84 -1.55 0.18
C ASP A 72 20.85 -0.40 -0.07
N GLY A 73 19.74 -0.70 -0.75
CA GLY A 73 18.69 0.27 -1.00
C GLY A 73 18.00 0.80 0.27
N MET A 74 18.03 0.04 1.37
CA MET A 74 17.43 0.47 2.64
C MET A 74 18.15 1.68 3.24
N GLN A 75 19.46 1.82 3.01
CA GLN A 75 20.20 3.02 3.42
C GLN A 75 19.69 4.28 2.72
N VAL A 76 19.36 4.21 1.42
CA VAL A 76 18.76 5.34 0.69
C VAL A 76 17.36 5.64 1.21
N VAL A 77 16.56 4.59 1.49
CA VAL A 77 15.24 4.74 2.13
C VAL A 77 15.35 5.43 3.48
N GLN A 78 16.30 5.03 4.32
CA GLN A 78 16.51 5.65 5.62
C GLN A 78 16.82 7.15 5.49
N TRP A 79 17.74 7.50 4.58
CA TRP A 79 18.07 8.90 4.31
C TRP A 79 16.86 9.70 3.80
N LEU A 80 16.07 9.14 2.88
CA LEU A 80 14.86 9.78 2.36
C LEU A 80 13.87 10.08 3.49
N VAL A 81 13.62 9.13 4.38
CA VAL A 81 12.70 9.31 5.51
C VAL A 81 13.21 10.37 6.50
N GLU A 82 14.52 10.48 6.69
CA GLU A 82 15.12 11.40 7.66
C GLU A 82 15.23 12.83 7.13
N VAL A 83 15.48 13.01 5.83
CA VAL A 83 15.94 14.29 5.27
C VAL A 83 15.02 14.83 4.18
N ALA A 84 14.34 13.97 3.42
CA ALA A 84 13.62 14.39 2.23
C ALA A 84 12.16 14.79 2.52
N PRO A 85 11.63 15.83 1.86
CA PRO A 85 10.20 16.15 1.94
C PRO A 85 9.34 15.06 1.26
N PRO A 86 8.15 14.74 1.80
CA PRO A 86 7.31 13.59 1.40
C PRO A 86 6.53 13.82 0.10
N ILE A 87 7.21 14.16 -0.99
CA ILE A 87 6.60 14.42 -2.30
C ILE A 87 7.17 13.56 -3.43
N ALA A 88 8.18 12.74 -3.13
CA ALA A 88 8.81 11.91 -4.13
C ALA A 88 7.96 10.66 -4.41
N ARG A 89 7.84 10.31 -5.69
CA ARG A 89 7.24 9.06 -6.12
C ARG A 89 8.34 8.03 -6.28
N ILE A 90 8.25 6.94 -5.53
CA ILE A 90 9.31 5.96 -5.39
C ILE A 90 8.89 4.63 -6.02
N ILE A 91 9.73 4.12 -6.92
CA ILE A 91 9.60 2.79 -7.52
C ILE A 91 10.65 1.89 -6.90
N ILE A 92 10.25 0.82 -6.23
CA ILE A 92 11.19 -0.21 -5.77
C ILE A 92 11.25 -1.30 -6.84
N HIS A 93 12.43 -1.50 -7.44
CA HIS A 93 12.67 -2.49 -8.48
C HIS A 93 13.58 -3.61 -7.97
N SER A 94 13.04 -4.58 -7.24
CA SER A 94 13.84 -5.62 -6.60
C SER A 94 13.31 -7.03 -6.85
N ALA A 95 14.22 -7.98 -7.03
CA ALA A 95 13.93 -9.40 -7.15
C ALA A 95 13.75 -10.10 -5.79
N ASN A 96 13.86 -9.36 -4.68
CA ASN A 96 13.73 -9.83 -3.31
C ASN A 96 12.44 -9.26 -2.67
N PRO A 97 11.28 -9.96 -2.79
CA PRO A 97 10.00 -9.41 -2.36
C PRO A 97 9.93 -9.05 -0.87
N PRO A 98 10.48 -9.85 0.08
CA PRO A 98 10.51 -9.45 1.48
C PRO A 98 11.23 -8.12 1.71
N ALA A 99 12.35 -7.91 1.04
CA ALA A 99 13.14 -6.70 1.18
C ALA A 99 12.48 -5.48 0.52
N ALA A 100 11.91 -5.68 -0.67
CA ALA A 100 11.11 -4.67 -1.36
C ALA A 100 9.91 -4.21 -0.51
N ALA A 101 9.20 -5.17 0.12
CA ALA A 101 8.10 -4.88 1.03
C ALA A 101 8.55 -4.09 2.27
N ALA A 102 9.71 -4.43 2.84
CA ALA A 102 10.26 -3.69 3.98
C ALA A 102 10.62 -2.24 3.61
N MET A 103 11.24 -2.01 2.44
CA MET A 103 11.54 -0.67 1.93
C MET A 103 10.25 0.12 1.68
N ALA A 104 9.25 -0.49 1.03
CA ALA A 104 7.98 0.17 0.70
C ALA A 104 7.29 0.66 1.97
N LYS A 105 7.15 -0.24 2.94
CA LYS A 105 6.53 0.06 4.23
C LYS A 105 7.22 1.22 4.95
N ARG A 106 8.56 1.26 4.93
CA ARG A 106 9.33 2.32 5.59
C ARG A 106 9.11 3.69 4.95
N LEU A 107 8.96 3.73 3.63
CA LEU A 107 8.68 4.93 2.84
C LEU A 107 7.20 5.37 2.97
N GLU A 108 6.26 4.43 2.91
CA GLU A 108 4.82 4.68 3.10
C GLU A 108 4.54 5.28 4.49
N TRP A 109 5.22 4.80 5.54
CA TRP A 109 5.17 5.39 6.89
C TRP A 109 5.69 6.82 6.99
N ALA A 110 6.43 7.28 5.99
CA ALA A 110 6.91 8.64 5.88
C ALA A 110 6.17 9.41 4.78
N ASP A 111 4.96 8.97 4.43
CA ASP A 111 4.04 9.59 3.47
C ASP A 111 4.58 9.68 2.03
N PHE A 112 5.52 8.81 1.65
CA PHE A 112 5.95 8.69 0.25
C PHE A 112 4.98 7.82 -0.56
N PHE A 113 4.78 8.17 -1.84
CA PHE A 113 4.03 7.32 -2.77
C PHE A 113 4.94 6.24 -3.33
N VAL A 114 4.65 4.98 -3.03
CA VAL A 114 5.51 3.85 -3.42
C VAL A 114 4.78 2.89 -4.35
N LYS A 115 5.51 2.38 -5.35
CA LYS A 115 5.12 1.19 -6.10
C LYS A 115 6.28 0.22 -6.19
N GLN A 116 5.96 -1.07 -6.21
CA GLN A 116 6.92 -2.15 -6.36
C GLN A 116 6.81 -2.77 -7.75
N VAL A 117 7.93 -3.16 -8.33
CA VAL A 117 8.00 -3.86 -9.61
C VAL A 117 9.12 -4.89 -9.57
N PHE A 118 8.89 -6.04 -10.19
CA PHE A 118 9.97 -7.00 -10.39
C PHE A 118 10.95 -6.46 -11.46
N PRO A 119 12.27 -6.54 -11.28
CA PRO A 119 13.26 -5.94 -12.17
C PRO A 119 13.47 -6.75 -13.45
N ASP A 120 12.39 -6.93 -14.22
CA ASP A 120 12.44 -7.51 -15.56
C ASP A 120 12.55 -6.41 -16.62
N PHE A 121 13.76 -6.24 -17.12
CA PHE A 121 14.09 -5.28 -18.17
C PHE A 121 14.25 -5.94 -19.55
N THR A 122 13.81 -7.20 -19.70
CA THR A 122 13.89 -7.93 -20.98
C THR A 122 12.82 -7.46 -21.96
N VAL A 123 11.67 -7.01 -21.46
CA VAL A 123 10.60 -6.41 -22.26
C VAL A 123 11.05 -5.02 -22.70
N ALA A 124 11.13 -4.79 -24.02
CA ALA A 124 11.53 -3.52 -24.60
C ALA A 124 10.34 -2.56 -24.75
N GLY A 125 10.65 -1.26 -24.77
CA GLY A 125 9.70 -0.21 -25.11
C GLY A 125 8.58 0.01 -24.07
N PRO A 126 7.42 0.53 -24.48
CA PRO A 126 6.36 0.99 -23.57
C PRO A 126 5.63 -0.15 -22.84
N ASP A 127 5.89 -1.40 -23.21
CA ASP A 127 5.33 -2.57 -22.52
C ASP A 127 6.16 -2.99 -21.30
N ASN A 128 7.33 -2.37 -21.08
CA ASN A 128 8.14 -2.63 -19.90
C ASN A 128 7.40 -2.15 -18.62
N PRO A 129 7.13 -3.04 -17.64
CA PRO A 129 6.37 -2.67 -16.44
C PRO A 129 7.01 -1.55 -15.63
N TRP A 130 8.34 -1.53 -15.51
CA TRP A 130 9.05 -0.47 -14.80
C TRP A 130 8.94 0.87 -15.54
N LEU A 131 9.12 0.90 -16.85
CA LEU A 131 9.00 2.13 -17.65
C LEU A 131 7.58 2.72 -17.56
N ARG A 132 6.54 1.87 -17.55
CA ARG A 132 5.15 2.31 -17.34
C ARG A 132 4.95 3.01 -16.00
N LEU A 133 5.58 2.52 -14.93
CA LEU A 133 5.53 3.18 -13.62
C LEU A 133 6.24 4.53 -13.64
N VAL A 134 7.40 4.63 -14.30
CA VAL A 134 8.10 5.89 -14.49
C VAL A 134 7.21 6.90 -15.22
N GLU A 135 6.55 6.48 -16.30
CA GLU A 135 5.61 7.30 -17.07
C GLU A 135 4.40 7.75 -16.24
N GLU A 136 3.78 6.82 -15.52
CA GLU A 136 2.63 7.09 -14.66
C GLU A 136 2.98 8.12 -13.59
N PHE A 137 4.11 7.93 -12.90
CA PHE A 137 4.56 8.81 -11.84
C PHE A 137 4.90 10.20 -12.35
N ARG A 138 5.63 10.28 -13.48
CA ARG A 138 5.94 11.55 -14.13
C ARG A 138 4.68 12.30 -14.57
N ALA A 139 3.72 11.58 -15.17
CA ALA A 139 2.45 12.17 -15.61
C ALA A 139 1.65 12.72 -14.42
N LYS A 140 1.55 11.95 -13.32
CA LYS A 140 0.85 12.36 -12.09
C LYS A 140 1.49 13.60 -11.47
N GLN A 141 2.82 13.65 -11.40
CA GLN A 141 3.54 14.82 -10.84
C GLN A 141 3.27 16.09 -11.63
N ARG A 142 3.38 16.00 -12.96
CA ARG A 142 3.11 17.14 -13.85
C ARG A 142 1.66 17.59 -13.80
N TRP A 143 0.74 16.67 -13.52
CA TRP A 143 -0.66 16.97 -13.35
C TRP A 143 -0.93 17.74 -12.06
N GLU A 144 -0.39 17.27 -10.93
CA GLU A 144 -0.51 17.92 -9.62
C GLU A 144 0.14 19.31 -9.61
N LEU A 145 1.31 19.47 -10.23
CA LEU A 145 1.98 20.77 -10.38
C LEU A 145 1.16 21.80 -11.17
N ARG A 146 0.18 21.36 -11.99
CA ARG A 146 -0.75 22.24 -12.71
C ARG A 146 -1.98 22.62 -11.88
N GLY A 147 -2.09 22.15 -10.63
CA GLY A 147 -3.23 22.42 -9.75
C GLY A 147 -4.53 21.74 -10.20
N LEU A 148 -4.43 20.66 -10.98
CA LEU A 148 -5.57 19.90 -11.48
C LEU A 148 -5.84 18.71 -10.55
N THR A 149 -7.11 18.46 -10.22
CA THR A 149 -7.49 17.53 -9.13
C THR A 149 -7.62 16.06 -9.53
N GLU A 150 -7.70 15.73 -10.83
CA GLU A 150 -7.82 14.32 -11.28
C GLU A 150 -6.97 14.03 -12.53
N PRO A 151 -5.98 13.11 -12.49
CA PRO A 151 -5.20 12.78 -13.67
C PRO A 151 -6.10 12.19 -14.79
N PRO A 152 -5.75 12.39 -16.08
CA PRO A 152 -6.49 11.77 -17.17
C PRO A 152 -6.40 10.26 -17.01
N ARG A 153 -7.56 9.59 -17.02
CA ARG A 153 -7.61 8.12 -16.94
C ARG A 153 -6.78 7.54 -18.09
N PRO A 154 -5.90 6.54 -17.84
CA PRO A 154 -5.23 5.84 -18.92
C PRO A 154 -6.28 5.28 -19.89
N PRO A 155 -5.99 5.20 -21.19
CA PRO A 155 -6.92 4.60 -22.14
C PRO A 155 -7.21 3.15 -21.71
N MET A 156 -8.48 2.88 -21.39
CA MET A 156 -8.93 1.54 -20.99
C MET A 156 -8.69 0.54 -22.12
N ASN A 157 -8.15 -0.62 -21.79
CA ASN A 157 -8.10 -1.75 -22.71
C ASN A 157 -9.56 -2.23 -22.95
N PRO A 158 -10.03 -2.33 -24.21
CA PRO A 158 -11.40 -2.77 -24.52
C PRO A 158 -11.79 -4.14 -23.95
N ARG A 159 -10.82 -4.93 -23.47
CA ARG A 159 -11.01 -6.25 -22.87
C ARG A 159 -11.35 -6.24 -21.37
N ASP A 160 -11.21 -5.10 -20.69
CA ASP A 160 -11.45 -4.99 -19.24
C ASP A 160 -12.92 -4.65 -18.88
N VAL A 161 -13.81 -4.61 -19.87
CA VAL A 161 -15.25 -4.40 -19.67
C VAL A 161 -15.92 -5.73 -19.32
N GLY A 162 -15.62 -6.26 -18.14
CA GLY A 162 -16.29 -7.42 -17.55
C GLY A 162 -17.54 -7.03 -16.76
N GLU A 163 -18.62 -7.77 -16.99
CA GLU A 163 -19.91 -7.87 -16.29
C GLU A 163 -20.44 -6.69 -15.47
N THR A 164 -21.59 -6.17 -15.94
CA THR A 164 -22.44 -5.19 -15.24
C THR A 164 -22.75 -5.63 -13.79
N PRO A 165 -22.50 -4.79 -12.77
CA PRO A 165 -22.86 -5.10 -11.40
C PRO A 165 -24.39 -5.29 -11.25
N PRO A 166 -24.86 -6.08 -10.27
CA PRO A 166 -26.28 -6.29 -10.03
C PRO A 166 -26.99 -4.96 -9.77
N LYS A 167 -28.22 -4.85 -10.26
CA LYS A 167 -29.12 -3.69 -10.11
C LYS A 167 -29.52 -3.46 -8.64
N GLY A 168 -28.61 -2.97 -7.82
CA GLY A 168 -28.90 -2.30 -6.56
C GLY A 168 -28.76 -0.80 -6.75
N GLY A 169 -29.59 0.00 -6.09
CA GLY A 169 -29.35 1.45 -5.99
C GLY A 169 -28.01 1.76 -5.33
N PRO A 170 -27.64 3.05 -5.21
CA PRO A 170 -26.41 3.44 -4.50
C PRO A 170 -26.39 2.81 -3.10
N ILE A 171 -25.27 2.21 -2.71
CA ILE A 171 -25.09 1.66 -1.36
C ILE A 171 -24.65 2.81 -0.45
N ASP A 172 -25.33 2.99 0.70
CA ASP A 172 -24.85 3.91 1.73
C ASP A 172 -23.77 3.22 2.58
N HIS A 173 -22.51 3.45 2.22
CA HIS A 173 -21.35 2.93 2.96
C HIS A 173 -21.25 3.45 4.41
N ARG A 174 -22.08 4.42 4.81
CA ARG A 174 -22.05 5.01 6.16
C ARG A 174 -22.90 4.24 7.16
N THR A 175 -23.86 3.43 6.68
CA THR A 175 -24.85 2.79 7.55
C THR A 175 -24.87 1.28 7.35
N ILE A 176 -24.43 0.54 8.37
CA ILE A 176 -24.43 -0.93 8.36
C ILE A 176 -25.88 -1.42 8.60
N ASP A 177 -26.34 -2.41 7.85
CA ASP A 177 -27.51 -3.20 8.24
C ASP A 177 -27.10 -4.15 9.37
N VAL A 178 -27.29 -3.70 10.61
CA VAL A 178 -26.91 -4.44 11.81
C VAL A 178 -27.60 -5.81 11.85
N GLY A 179 -28.89 -5.86 11.53
CA GLY A 179 -29.68 -7.08 11.58
C GLY A 179 -29.22 -8.12 10.55
N ALA A 180 -28.96 -7.69 9.32
CA ALA A 180 -28.42 -8.57 8.28
C ALA A 180 -27.00 -9.03 8.59
N THR A 181 -26.14 -8.12 9.07
CA THR A 181 -24.76 -8.42 9.43
C THR A 181 -24.71 -9.46 10.56
N ILE A 182 -25.48 -9.28 11.64
CA ILE A 182 -25.50 -10.21 12.77
C ILE A 182 -25.96 -11.62 12.37
N ARG A 183 -27.01 -11.74 11.54
CA ARG A 183 -27.47 -13.05 11.06
C ARG A 183 -26.41 -13.81 10.26
N GLU A 184 -25.56 -13.10 9.51
CA GLU A 184 -24.52 -13.72 8.67
C GLU A 184 -23.28 -14.11 9.48
N VAL A 185 -22.92 -13.33 10.52
CA VAL A 185 -21.63 -13.49 11.22
C VAL A 185 -21.74 -14.26 12.55
N MET A 186 -22.94 -14.53 13.06
CA MET A 186 -23.17 -15.19 14.34
C MET A 186 -22.60 -16.61 14.45
N SER A 187 -22.38 -17.30 13.32
CA SER A 187 -21.79 -18.64 13.29
C SER A 187 -20.26 -18.62 13.14
N ASP A 188 -19.65 -17.46 12.91
CA ASP A 188 -18.21 -17.32 12.77
C ASP A 188 -17.59 -16.94 14.13
N PRO A 189 -16.84 -17.84 14.80
CA PRO A 189 -16.24 -17.55 16.09
C PRO A 189 -15.25 -16.37 16.03
N TYR A 190 -14.63 -16.11 14.88
CA TYR A 190 -13.75 -14.96 14.70
C TYR A 190 -14.51 -13.64 14.73
N ALA A 191 -15.67 -13.60 14.07
CA ALA A 191 -16.56 -12.45 14.09
C ALA A 191 -17.11 -12.17 15.50
N VAL A 192 -17.55 -13.22 16.20
CA VAL A 192 -18.02 -13.11 17.59
C VAL A 192 -16.92 -12.56 18.49
N HIS A 193 -15.68 -13.03 18.31
CA HIS A 193 -14.52 -12.57 19.07
C HIS A 193 -14.25 -11.07 18.88
N VAL A 194 -14.14 -10.59 17.64
CA VAL A 194 -13.83 -9.16 17.39
C VAL A 194 -14.96 -8.23 17.76
N ILE A 195 -16.22 -8.67 17.67
CA ILE A 195 -17.36 -7.88 18.15
C ILE A 195 -17.29 -7.77 19.68
N THR A 196 -16.98 -8.85 20.37
CA THR A 196 -16.81 -8.86 21.83
C THR A 196 -15.66 -7.94 22.27
N MET A 197 -14.52 -8.01 21.58
CA MET A 197 -13.40 -7.08 21.83
C MET A 197 -13.81 -5.62 21.56
N ALA A 198 -14.48 -5.35 20.45
CA ALA A 198 -14.93 -4.02 20.10
C ALA A 198 -15.90 -3.44 21.15
N MET A 199 -16.77 -4.26 21.73
CA MET A 199 -17.63 -3.86 22.85
C MET A 199 -16.83 -3.47 24.11
N ALA A 200 -15.80 -4.25 24.44
CA ALA A 200 -14.95 -3.97 25.59
C ALA A 200 -14.16 -2.66 25.41
N ASP A 201 -13.57 -2.47 24.22
CA ASP A 201 -12.89 -1.24 23.83
C ASP A 201 -13.79 0.00 23.89
N GLU A 202 -15.01 -0.12 23.36
CA GLU A 202 -15.99 0.97 23.37
C GLU A 202 -16.41 1.32 24.80
N SER A 203 -16.67 0.30 25.64
CA SER A 203 -17.00 0.50 27.06
C SER A 203 -15.85 1.11 27.86
N ALA A 204 -14.60 0.86 27.45
CA ALA A 204 -13.41 1.43 28.06
C ALA A 204 -13.03 2.81 27.49
N GLY A 205 -13.79 3.34 26.52
CA GLY A 205 -13.51 4.62 25.88
C GLY A 205 -12.21 4.62 25.06
N VAL A 206 -11.75 3.45 24.60
CA VAL A 206 -10.54 3.34 23.77
C VAL A 206 -10.80 4.05 22.45
N PRO A 207 -9.97 5.04 22.04
CA PRO A 207 -10.17 5.72 20.76
C PRO A 207 -10.13 4.74 19.58
N LEU A 208 -11.11 4.85 18.67
CA LEU A 208 -11.10 4.10 17.42
C LEU A 208 -9.91 4.53 16.58
N ARG A 209 -9.04 3.59 16.21
CA ARG A 209 -7.95 3.82 15.26
C ARG A 209 -8.38 3.24 13.92
N PRO A 210 -8.95 4.05 13.01
CA PRO A 210 -9.31 3.55 11.69
C PRO A 210 -8.04 3.08 10.96
N PRO A 211 -8.16 2.11 10.05
CA PRO A 211 -7.06 1.82 9.12
C PRO A 211 -6.75 3.09 8.32
N PRO A 212 -5.51 3.25 7.82
CA PRO A 212 -5.18 4.29 6.86
C PRO A 212 -6.20 4.24 5.70
N LEU A 213 -6.68 5.41 5.25
CA LEU A 213 -7.80 5.51 4.31
C LEU A 213 -7.41 5.21 2.85
N ASP A 214 -6.15 4.93 2.56
CA ASP A 214 -5.66 4.75 1.19
C ASP A 214 -5.71 3.27 0.73
N GLU A 215 -6.11 3.09 -0.54
CA GLU A 215 -6.61 1.82 -1.06
C GLU A 215 -5.52 0.75 -1.28
N GLY A 216 -5.75 -0.43 -0.69
CA GLY A 216 -5.29 -1.72 -1.22
C GLY A 216 -4.15 -2.42 -0.45
N LEU A 217 -3.05 -1.72 -0.17
CA LEU A 217 -1.85 -2.31 0.46
C LEU A 217 -1.71 -1.94 1.94
N ASP A 218 -2.07 -0.72 2.33
CA ASP A 218 -2.04 -0.28 3.73
C ASP A 218 -3.03 -1.03 4.62
N LEU A 219 -4.17 -1.46 4.05
CA LEU A 219 -5.13 -2.31 4.75
C LEU A 219 -4.51 -3.68 5.12
N MET A 220 -3.61 -4.20 4.27
CA MET A 220 -2.84 -5.41 4.57
C MET A 220 -1.69 -5.12 5.52
N ALA A 221 -0.97 -4.01 5.36
CA ALA A 221 0.13 -3.62 6.24
C ALA A 221 -0.34 -3.33 7.68
N TRP A 222 -1.48 -2.66 7.85
CA TRP A 222 -2.14 -2.42 9.14
C TRP A 222 -2.61 -3.74 9.80
N GLY A 223 -3.03 -4.71 8.99
CA GLY A 223 -3.27 -6.11 9.41
C GLY A 223 -2.00 -6.85 9.87
N CYS A 224 -0.83 -6.43 9.39
CA CYS A 224 0.46 -7.02 9.73
C CYS A 224 1.17 -6.31 10.90
N GLU A 225 0.90 -5.03 11.14
CA GLU A 225 1.56 -4.22 12.17
C GLU A 225 1.14 -4.52 13.61
N GLY A 226 0.08 -5.33 13.80
CA GLY A 226 -0.48 -5.63 15.12
C GLY A 226 -0.07 -6.95 15.77
N GLN A 227 0.71 -7.82 15.13
CA GLN A 227 0.82 -9.22 15.55
C GLN A 227 2.21 -9.82 15.21
N GLU A 228 2.89 -10.45 16.19
CA GLU A 228 3.60 -11.72 15.91
C GLU A 228 2.55 -12.66 15.31
N GLU A 229 2.82 -13.41 14.24
CA GLU A 229 1.86 -14.37 13.63
C GLU A 229 1.05 -15.10 14.72
N MET A 230 -0.17 -14.64 14.98
CA MET A 230 -1.00 -15.27 15.99
C MET A 230 -1.73 -16.41 15.27
N ASP A 231 -1.25 -17.64 15.43
CA ASP A 231 -1.98 -18.85 15.04
C ASP A 231 -3.19 -19.04 15.98
N ILE A 232 -4.12 -18.07 15.97
CA ILE A 232 -5.36 -18.16 16.74
C ILE A 232 -6.34 -18.99 15.94
N ARG A 233 -6.54 -20.22 16.41
CA ARG A 233 -7.67 -21.06 16.01
C ARG A 233 -8.76 -20.86 17.05
N LEU A 234 -9.76 -20.05 16.70
CA LEU A 234 -10.94 -19.87 17.54
C LEU A 234 -11.97 -20.94 17.18
N THR A 235 -12.48 -21.63 18.20
CA THR A 235 -13.66 -22.49 18.08
C THR A 235 -14.89 -21.76 18.63
N PRO A 236 -16.12 -22.25 18.36
CA PRO A 236 -17.33 -21.68 18.96
C PRO A 236 -17.31 -21.63 20.49
N GLU A 237 -16.55 -22.51 21.15
CA GLU A 237 -16.36 -22.50 22.60
C GLU A 237 -15.50 -21.33 23.09
N ASP A 238 -14.53 -20.86 22.29
CA ASP A 238 -13.67 -19.72 22.63
C ASP A 238 -14.40 -18.37 22.47
N ALA A 239 -15.39 -18.33 21.57
CA ALA A 239 -16.17 -17.14 21.25
C ALA A 239 -17.66 -17.50 21.10
N PRO A 240 -18.34 -17.82 22.22
CA PRO A 240 -19.73 -18.27 22.20
C PRO A 240 -20.67 -17.16 21.71
N PRO A 241 -21.63 -17.45 20.81
CA PRO A 241 -22.59 -16.46 20.30
C PRO A 241 -23.38 -15.74 21.39
N GLU A 242 -23.54 -16.36 22.56
CA GLU A 242 -24.14 -15.77 23.76
C GLU A 242 -23.44 -14.48 24.21
N GLY A 243 -22.16 -14.30 23.89
CA GLY A 243 -21.41 -13.05 24.11
C GLY A 243 -22.03 -11.85 23.39
N LEU A 244 -22.76 -12.07 22.30
CA LEU A 244 -23.46 -11.02 21.55
C LEU A 244 -24.82 -10.64 22.14
N ALA A 245 -25.29 -11.32 23.19
CA ALA A 245 -26.58 -11.01 23.82
C ALA A 245 -26.64 -9.57 24.37
N THR A 246 -25.52 -9.04 24.84
CA THR A 246 -25.41 -7.64 25.27
C THR A 246 -25.37 -6.70 24.07
N PHE A 247 -24.68 -7.06 22.99
CA PHE A 247 -24.60 -6.27 21.75
C PHE A 247 -25.99 -5.99 21.17
N VAL A 248 -26.82 -7.02 21.00
CA VAL A 248 -28.14 -6.89 20.37
C VAL A 248 -29.13 -6.03 21.17
N ARG A 249 -28.84 -5.74 22.44
CA ARG A 249 -29.65 -4.88 23.31
C ARG A 249 -29.20 -3.42 23.33
N LEU A 250 -28.04 -3.10 22.75
CA LEU A 250 -27.54 -1.73 22.65
C LEU A 250 -28.38 -0.89 21.69
N PRO A 251 -28.40 0.45 21.83
CA PRO A 251 -28.94 1.35 20.81
C PRO A 251 -28.23 1.14 19.46
N GLU A 252 -28.96 1.32 18.35
CA GLU A 252 -28.44 1.07 17.00
C GLU A 252 -27.16 1.88 16.71
N GLU A 253 -27.06 3.12 17.19
CA GLU A 253 -25.85 3.95 17.04
C GLU A 253 -24.60 3.30 17.66
N ALA A 254 -24.74 2.74 18.87
CA ALA A 254 -23.64 2.03 19.53
C ALA A 254 -23.30 0.73 18.78
N GLN A 255 -24.31 0.03 18.26
CA GLN A 255 -24.10 -1.16 17.43
C GLN A 255 -23.31 -0.82 16.16
N GLN A 256 -23.59 0.31 15.50
CA GLN A 256 -22.85 0.79 14.33
C GLN A 256 -21.38 1.08 14.67
N ALA A 257 -21.13 1.79 15.78
CA ALA A 257 -19.77 2.11 16.23
C ALA A 257 -18.96 0.83 16.53
N ILE A 258 -19.56 -0.11 17.24
CA ILE A 258 -18.95 -1.40 17.57
C ILE A 258 -18.71 -2.23 16.31
N LEU A 259 -19.64 -2.30 15.35
CA LEU A 259 -19.42 -3.09 14.12
C LEU A 259 -18.33 -2.48 13.23
N ARG A 260 -18.25 -1.14 13.15
CA ARG A 260 -17.11 -0.48 12.48
C ARG A 260 -15.79 -0.85 13.16
N ARG A 261 -15.73 -0.75 14.48
CA ARG A 261 -14.54 -1.16 15.26
C ARG A 261 -14.19 -2.64 15.08
N ALA A 262 -15.19 -3.52 15.14
CA ALA A 262 -15.02 -4.96 14.95
C ALA A 262 -14.49 -5.28 13.56
N SER A 263 -14.96 -4.58 12.52
CA SER A 263 -14.45 -4.75 11.15
C SER A 263 -12.97 -4.38 11.05
N TYR A 264 -12.54 -3.32 11.75
CA TYR A 264 -11.14 -2.97 11.85
C TYR A 264 -10.38 -4.04 12.64
N LEU A 265 -10.81 -4.39 13.85
CA LEU A 265 -10.13 -5.45 14.62
C LEU A 265 -10.00 -6.77 13.84
N TYR A 266 -11.02 -7.15 13.07
CA TYR A 266 -10.97 -8.33 12.20
C TYR A 266 -9.85 -8.24 11.15
N LEU A 267 -9.75 -7.10 10.46
CA LEU A 267 -8.69 -6.82 9.50
C LEU A 267 -7.31 -6.84 10.19
N ARG A 268 -7.24 -6.36 11.44
CA ARG A 268 -5.99 -6.26 12.22
C ARG A 268 -5.46 -7.61 12.66
N HIS A 269 -6.35 -8.49 13.11
CA HIS A 269 -5.96 -9.70 13.84
C HIS A 269 -5.83 -10.93 12.95
N PHE A 270 -6.56 -11.01 11.83
CA PHE A 270 -6.76 -12.30 11.17
C PHE A 270 -6.25 -12.44 9.75
N GLN A 271 -5.70 -11.38 9.12
CA GLN A 271 -5.09 -11.33 7.77
C GLN A 271 -5.76 -12.18 6.67
N PHE A 272 -6.05 -11.56 5.52
CA PHE A 272 -6.84 -12.05 4.37
C PHE A 272 -6.63 -13.46 3.76
N LYS A 273 -5.77 -14.35 4.27
CA LYS A 273 -5.53 -15.65 3.63
C LYS A 273 -6.68 -16.65 3.84
N GLY A 274 -7.63 -16.63 2.91
CA GLY A 274 -8.54 -17.76 2.62
C GLY A 274 -9.80 -17.89 3.47
N ARG A 275 -10.19 -16.86 4.24
CA ARG A 275 -11.40 -16.88 5.08
C ARG A 275 -12.50 -15.96 4.54
N ASN A 276 -13.75 -16.32 4.79
CA ASN A 276 -14.90 -15.45 4.51
C ASN A 276 -14.82 -14.24 5.44
N TRP A 277 -14.35 -13.11 4.92
CA TRP A 277 -14.37 -11.78 5.55
C TRP A 277 -15.68 -11.51 6.30
N LEU A 278 -15.59 -10.74 7.38
CA LEU A 278 -16.76 -10.13 8.03
C LEU A 278 -17.51 -9.28 6.99
N ARG A 279 -18.52 -9.87 6.35
CA ARG A 279 -19.34 -9.19 5.34
C ARG A 279 -20.29 -8.24 6.03
N LEU A 280 -19.82 -7.03 6.29
CA LEU A 280 -20.71 -5.94 6.66
C LEU A 280 -21.72 -5.74 5.53
N ARG A 281 -23.00 -5.82 5.87
CA ARG A 281 -24.08 -5.44 4.96
C ARG A 281 -24.34 -3.96 5.16
N PHE A 282 -24.50 -3.22 4.09
CA PHE A 282 -24.81 -1.79 4.13
C PHE A 282 -26.27 -1.58 3.71
N LYS A 283 -26.94 -0.60 4.31
CA LYS A 283 -28.30 -0.24 3.91
C LYS A 283 -28.27 0.41 2.52
N PRO A 284 -29.29 0.20 1.68
CA PRO A 284 -29.44 0.95 0.44
C PRO A 284 -29.66 2.44 0.74
N SER A 285 -29.16 3.34 -0.12
CA SER A 285 -29.44 4.77 0.02
C SER A 285 -30.95 5.03 -0.07
N VAL A 286 -31.45 5.88 0.81
CA VAL A 286 -32.81 6.42 0.69
C VAL A 286 -32.66 7.73 -0.06
N ASP A 287 -33.11 7.76 -1.32
CA ASP A 287 -33.18 8.97 -2.14
C ASP A 287 -34.16 10.00 -1.53
#